data_AF-A0A543AZI8-F1
#
_entry.id   AF-A0A543AZI8-F1
#
_cell.length_a   1.000
_cell.length_b   1.000
_cell.length_c   1.000
_cell.angle_alpha   90.00
_cell.angle_beta   90.00
_cell.angle_gamma   90.00
#
_symmetry.space_group_name_H-M   'P 1'
#
loop_
_entity.id
_entity.type
_entity.pdbx_description
1 polymer ?
#
loop_
_entity_poly.entity_id
_entity_poly.type
_entity_poly.pdbx_seq_one_letter_code
_entity_poly.pdbx_strand_id
1 'polypeptide(L)'
;MPSAKQSVVRVLSRTPLYRALPQGAMRTYAALKYLGDNASGEEITEFIRKSGGIPTRHLSTALIAARAVFRAGADDLLSETLNTLEARFPESPDLPALRSDFLAYHGDYEGALATARRGRMLQPSHAGSVARVVTYGYRVLSTREADEAAVTALQRFPLNGEVLWAVAKMCDSPEQYRRLQEAWDRLSTRPEDLFRAVRQLATAAGRAGDVDAAVGLFAKAIDLVIKGGSMGGPIVDSKLEGKSAWTAFEDLHKALDGAGIPYFIAAGTALGLVREGRVLAADNDIDVGVFEEHFDREAMVELFAKHPMFDFDVVHPRTKKLGLRHRGGSPIDIFRFYRDGEKVYHDAVFVRWGNSPFEVRRQTIRGMDLPLPADPDTYLTENYGDWRKPYPGFDAFFDGDAPNVETTWDDYLRFHFIRRGYKALSKGDRKAAAVELQRAGEADLAKRLGVQQ
;
A
#
# COMPACT_ATOMS: atom_id res chain seq x y z
N MET A 1 8.80 25.57 -7.83
CA MET A 1 7.53 26.17 -7.40
C MET A 1 6.38 25.37 -8.00
N PRO A 2 5.30 25.06 -7.26
CA PRO A 2 4.15 24.35 -7.82
C PRO A 2 3.53 25.18 -8.95
N SER A 3 3.03 24.53 -10.00
CA SER A 3 2.27 25.25 -11.03
C SER A 3 1.00 25.85 -10.44
N ALA A 4 0.47 26.93 -11.02
CA ALA A 4 -0.77 27.56 -10.55
C ALA A 4 -1.94 26.56 -10.39
N LYS A 5 -2.01 25.54 -11.27
CA LYS A 5 -2.99 24.44 -11.16
C LYS A 5 -2.77 23.57 -9.91
N GLN A 6 -1.53 23.26 -9.55
CA GLN A 6 -1.21 22.49 -8.34
C GLN A 6 -1.54 23.26 -7.07
N SER A 7 -1.32 24.57 -7.07
CA SER A 7 -1.67 25.45 -5.94
C SER A 7 -3.19 25.51 -5.71
N VAL A 8 -3.99 25.62 -6.78
CA VAL A 8 -5.46 25.61 -6.69
C VAL A 8 -6.00 24.28 -6.18
N VAL A 9 -5.49 23.16 -6.69
CA VAL A 9 -5.90 21.81 -6.22
C VAL A 9 -5.61 21.64 -4.72
N ARG A 10 -4.46 22.14 -4.25
CA ARG A 10 -4.06 22.04 -2.84
C ARG A 10 -4.93 22.88 -1.90
N VAL A 11 -5.45 24.01 -2.38
CA VAL A 11 -6.39 24.85 -1.61
C VAL A 11 -7.77 24.17 -1.54
N LEU A 12 -8.24 23.60 -2.66
CA LEU A 12 -9.53 22.90 -2.71
C LEU A 12 -9.57 21.64 -1.83
N SER A 13 -8.45 20.96 -1.62
CA SER A 13 -8.41 19.77 -0.76
C SER A 13 -8.31 20.07 0.74
N ARG A 14 -7.92 21.29 1.14
CA ARG A 14 -7.70 21.67 2.54
C ARG A 14 -8.81 22.52 3.15
N THR A 15 -9.57 23.21 2.32
CA THR A 15 -10.62 24.13 2.77
C THR A 15 -11.95 23.73 2.13
N PRO A 16 -13.06 23.69 2.88
CA PRO A 16 -14.38 23.29 2.36
C PRO A 16 -15.01 24.38 1.48
N LEU A 17 -14.28 24.91 0.51
CA LEU A 17 -14.69 25.99 -0.38
C LEU A 17 -15.96 25.68 -1.16
N TYR A 18 -16.24 24.39 -1.40
CA TYR A 18 -17.45 23.94 -2.06
C TYR A 18 -18.74 24.37 -1.35
N ARG A 19 -18.70 24.63 -0.03
CA ARG A 19 -19.86 25.12 0.73
C ARG A 19 -20.30 26.52 0.28
N ALA A 20 -19.37 27.31 -0.26
CA ALA A 20 -19.62 28.66 -0.76
C ALA A 20 -19.83 28.72 -2.28
N LEU A 21 -19.66 27.61 -3.00
CA LEU A 21 -19.84 27.57 -4.46
C LEU A 21 -21.31 27.32 -4.83
N PRO A 22 -21.80 27.95 -5.92
CA PRO A 22 -23.14 27.66 -6.45
C PRO A 22 -23.22 26.20 -6.94
N GLN A 23 -24.42 25.64 -7.02
CA GLN A 23 -24.60 24.30 -7.59
C GLN A 23 -24.03 24.22 -9.01
N GLY A 24 -23.27 23.16 -9.29
CA GLY A 24 -22.62 22.96 -10.59
C GLY A 24 -21.33 22.17 -10.51
N ALA A 25 -20.72 21.90 -11.67
CA ALA A 25 -19.55 21.03 -11.80
C ALA A 25 -18.35 21.48 -10.95
N MET A 26 -18.12 22.79 -10.81
CA MET A 26 -17.04 23.33 -9.98
C MET A 26 -17.26 23.07 -8.48
N ARG A 27 -18.50 23.17 -7.99
CA ARG A 27 -18.85 22.81 -6.62
C ARG A 27 -18.64 21.32 -6.39
N THR A 28 -19.13 20.47 -7.28
CA THR A 28 -18.96 19.02 -7.18
C THR A 28 -17.48 18.63 -7.21
N TYR A 29 -16.70 19.21 -8.12
CA TYR A 29 -15.25 18.99 -8.19
C TYR A 29 -14.54 19.42 -6.90
N ALA A 30 -14.82 20.64 -6.41
CA ALA A 30 -14.26 21.15 -5.16
C ALA A 30 -14.66 20.29 -3.95
N ALA A 31 -15.92 19.87 -3.89
CA ALA A 31 -16.45 19.05 -2.82
C ALA A 31 -15.80 17.67 -2.81
N LEU A 32 -15.72 16.99 -3.94
CA LEU A 32 -15.11 15.65 -4.02
C LEU A 32 -13.61 15.68 -3.75
N LYS A 33 -12.92 16.76 -4.11
CA LYS A 33 -11.53 16.97 -3.72
C LYS A 33 -11.35 17.22 -2.23
N TYR A 34 -12.26 17.96 -1.59
CA TYR A 34 -12.22 18.18 -0.15
C TYR A 34 -12.64 16.93 0.64
N LEU A 35 -13.84 16.40 0.36
CA LEU A 35 -14.44 15.28 1.06
C LEU A 35 -13.60 14.01 0.89
N GLY A 36 -12.99 13.79 -0.27
CA GLY A 36 -12.13 12.63 -0.50
C GLY A 36 -10.93 12.52 0.44
N ASP A 37 -10.52 13.63 1.07
CA ASP A 37 -9.40 13.68 2.02
C ASP A 37 -9.87 13.90 3.48
N ASN A 38 -11.13 14.30 3.70
CA ASN A 38 -11.60 14.81 5.00
C ASN A 38 -12.94 14.22 5.50
N ALA A 39 -13.57 13.32 4.76
CA ALA A 39 -14.91 12.83 5.07
C ALA A 39 -14.99 11.29 5.00
N SER A 40 -15.98 10.71 5.68
CA SER A 40 -16.27 9.27 5.60
C SER A 40 -16.85 8.88 4.24
N GLY A 41 -16.85 7.57 3.94
CA GLY A 41 -17.53 7.05 2.75
C GLY A 41 -19.02 7.39 2.72
N GLU A 42 -19.68 7.41 3.88
CA GLU A 42 -21.10 7.78 4.03
C GLU A 42 -21.32 9.25 3.68
N GLU A 43 -20.49 10.16 4.17
CA GLU A 43 -20.60 11.60 3.89
C GLU A 43 -20.37 11.91 2.40
N ILE A 44 -19.41 11.21 1.76
CA ILE A 44 -19.18 11.30 0.31
C ILE A 44 -20.42 10.84 -0.45
N THR A 45 -20.99 9.70 -0.05
CA THR A 45 -22.16 9.09 -0.68
C THR A 45 -23.38 10.00 -0.53
N GLU A 46 -23.62 10.52 0.67
CA GLU A 46 -24.72 11.45 0.95
C GLU A 46 -24.60 12.74 0.13
N PHE A 47 -23.39 13.31 0.05
CA PHE A 47 -23.14 14.48 -0.78
C PHE A 47 -23.47 14.23 -2.25
N ILE A 48 -23.07 13.07 -2.79
CA ILE A 48 -23.33 12.70 -4.18
C ILE A 48 -24.82 12.48 -4.43
N ARG A 49 -25.53 11.79 -3.53
CA ARG A 49 -27.00 11.63 -3.62
C ARG A 49 -27.71 12.98 -3.59
N LYS A 50 -27.37 13.85 -2.64
CA LYS A 50 -27.92 15.23 -2.55
C LYS A 50 -27.60 16.08 -3.77
N SER A 51 -26.53 15.77 -4.49
CA SER A 51 -26.12 16.46 -5.72
C SER A 51 -26.77 15.90 -6.98
N GLY A 52 -27.68 14.92 -6.87
CA GLY A 52 -28.36 14.28 -8.01
C GLY A 52 -27.59 13.13 -8.64
N GLY A 53 -26.65 12.51 -7.92
CA GLY A 53 -25.85 11.38 -8.39
C GLY A 53 -24.47 11.77 -8.93
N ILE A 54 -23.78 10.80 -9.54
CA ILE A 54 -22.46 11.02 -10.15
C ILE A 54 -22.64 11.91 -11.40
N PRO A 55 -21.91 13.03 -11.54
CA PRO A 55 -22.03 13.88 -12.71
C PRO A 55 -21.52 13.16 -13.96
N THR A 56 -22.31 13.11 -15.03
CA THR A 56 -21.96 12.40 -16.27
C THR A 56 -21.56 13.32 -17.43
N ARG A 57 -21.64 14.65 -17.26
CA ARG A 57 -21.43 15.61 -18.35
C ARG A 57 -19.97 15.70 -18.82
N HIS A 58 -19.03 15.69 -17.88
CA HIS A 58 -17.61 15.86 -18.15
C HIS A 58 -16.83 14.70 -17.55
N LEU A 59 -16.13 13.94 -18.39
CA LEU A 59 -15.40 12.73 -18.00
C LEU A 59 -14.45 12.95 -16.80
N SER A 60 -13.70 14.06 -16.77
CA SER A 60 -12.76 14.35 -15.68
C SER A 60 -13.43 14.49 -14.31
N THR A 61 -14.60 15.12 -14.25
CA THR A 61 -15.38 15.26 -13.00
C THR A 61 -16.08 13.94 -12.67
N ALA A 62 -16.61 13.26 -13.69
CA ALA A 62 -17.24 11.96 -13.56
C ALA A 62 -16.30 10.92 -12.96
N LEU A 63 -15.06 10.80 -13.45
CA LEU A 63 -14.07 9.86 -12.96
C LEU A 63 -13.68 10.13 -11.50
N ILE A 64 -13.54 11.39 -11.10
CA ILE A 64 -13.24 11.74 -9.70
C ILE A 64 -14.39 11.31 -8.80
N ALA A 65 -15.63 11.61 -9.19
CA ALA A 65 -16.83 11.22 -8.46
C ALA A 65 -16.99 9.70 -8.40
N ALA A 66 -16.87 9.02 -9.54
CA ALA A 66 -17.00 7.56 -9.63
C ALA A 66 -15.93 6.83 -8.80
N ARG A 67 -14.68 7.31 -8.79
CA ARG A 67 -13.63 6.77 -7.90
C ARG A 67 -13.93 7.03 -6.43
N ALA A 68 -14.52 8.18 -6.08
CA ALA A 68 -14.93 8.46 -4.71
C ALA A 68 -16.09 7.54 -4.25
N VAL A 69 -17.10 7.35 -5.09
CA VAL A 69 -18.21 6.40 -4.86
C VAL A 69 -17.70 4.98 -4.76
N PHE A 70 -16.78 4.58 -5.64
CA PHE A 70 -16.12 3.28 -5.58
C PHE A 70 -15.44 3.09 -4.22
N ARG A 71 -14.59 4.02 -3.78
CA ARG A 71 -13.90 3.93 -2.48
C ARG A 71 -14.86 3.90 -1.29
N ALA A 72 -16.05 4.48 -1.42
CA ALA A 72 -17.09 4.52 -0.40
C ALA A 72 -17.97 3.26 -0.37
N GLY A 73 -17.87 2.34 -1.33
CA GLY A 73 -18.69 1.13 -1.38
C GLY A 73 -20.13 1.33 -1.85
N ALA A 74 -20.45 2.47 -2.48
CA ALA A 74 -21.81 2.78 -2.94
C ALA A 74 -22.09 2.21 -4.36
N ASP A 75 -22.20 0.89 -4.44
CA ASP A 75 -22.27 0.14 -5.71
C ASP A 75 -23.52 0.41 -6.54
N ASP A 76 -24.63 0.74 -5.87
CA ASP A 76 -25.89 1.12 -6.50
C ASP A 76 -25.72 2.39 -7.35
N LEU A 77 -24.98 3.38 -6.84
CA LEU A 77 -24.67 4.62 -7.57
C LEU A 77 -23.66 4.38 -8.69
N LEU A 78 -22.69 3.50 -8.46
CA LEU A 78 -21.58 3.31 -9.38
C LEU A 78 -21.96 2.47 -10.61
N SER A 79 -22.72 1.40 -10.43
CA SER A 79 -22.95 0.40 -11.48
C SER A 79 -23.68 0.98 -12.70
N GLU A 80 -24.79 1.69 -12.48
CA GLU A 80 -25.55 2.34 -13.57
C GLU A 80 -24.76 3.51 -14.19
N THR A 81 -24.03 4.25 -13.36
CA THR A 81 -23.23 5.38 -13.85
C THR A 81 -22.05 4.90 -14.70
N LEU A 82 -21.37 3.81 -14.34
CA LEU A 82 -20.30 3.25 -15.17
C LEU A 82 -20.80 2.90 -16.58
N ASN A 83 -21.97 2.26 -16.68
CA ASN A 83 -22.58 1.94 -17.98
C ASN A 83 -22.86 3.23 -18.79
N THR A 84 -23.41 4.26 -18.13
CA THR A 84 -23.69 5.56 -18.76
C THR A 84 -22.40 6.25 -19.23
N LEU A 85 -21.34 6.23 -18.43
CA LEU A 85 -20.07 6.84 -18.76
C LEU A 85 -19.36 6.10 -19.90
N GLU A 86 -19.37 4.77 -19.89
CA GLU A 86 -18.79 3.94 -20.95
C GLU A 86 -19.51 4.13 -22.29
N ALA A 87 -20.83 4.31 -22.27
CA ALA A 87 -21.60 4.64 -23.48
C ALA A 87 -21.28 6.05 -24.01
N ARG A 88 -21.04 7.00 -23.11
CA ARG A 88 -20.79 8.41 -23.45
C ARG A 88 -19.35 8.71 -23.84
N PHE A 89 -18.39 8.01 -23.24
CA PHE A 89 -16.94 8.19 -23.43
C PHE A 89 -16.27 6.85 -23.78
N PRO A 90 -16.68 6.19 -24.88
CA PRO A 90 -16.24 4.84 -25.21
C PRO A 90 -14.73 4.73 -25.49
N GLU A 91 -14.05 5.85 -25.75
CA GLU A 91 -12.62 5.92 -26.02
C GLU A 91 -11.75 6.02 -24.74
N SER A 92 -12.36 6.28 -23.58
CA SER A 92 -11.61 6.48 -22.34
C SER A 92 -11.09 5.16 -21.78
N PRO A 93 -9.76 4.98 -21.60
CA PRO A 93 -9.21 3.78 -20.96
C PRO A 93 -9.35 3.81 -19.42
N ASP A 94 -9.61 4.97 -18.83
CA ASP A 94 -9.82 5.14 -17.39
C ASP A 94 -11.09 4.46 -16.89
N LEU A 95 -12.14 4.42 -17.73
CA LEU A 95 -13.42 3.78 -17.40
C LEU A 95 -13.28 2.26 -17.29
N PRO A 96 -12.71 1.54 -18.30
CA PRO A 96 -12.36 0.14 -18.13
C PRO A 96 -11.44 -0.13 -16.93
N ALA A 97 -10.49 0.75 -16.64
CA ALA A 97 -9.63 0.58 -15.46
C ALA A 97 -10.42 0.64 -14.13
N LEU A 98 -11.38 1.57 -14.01
CA LEU A 98 -12.26 1.64 -12.84
C LEU A 98 -13.24 0.46 -12.78
N ARG A 99 -13.81 0.06 -13.93
CA ARG A 99 -14.71 -1.10 -14.04
C ARG A 99 -13.98 -2.40 -13.68
N SER A 100 -12.72 -2.58 -14.07
CA SER A 100 -11.94 -3.74 -13.67
C SER A 100 -11.67 -3.77 -12.16
N ASP A 101 -11.39 -2.61 -11.54
CA ASP A 101 -11.25 -2.53 -10.08
C ASP A 101 -12.57 -2.91 -9.40
N PHE A 102 -13.70 -2.41 -9.91
CA PHE A 102 -15.04 -2.78 -9.45
C PHE A 102 -15.28 -4.30 -9.49
N LEU A 103 -15.02 -4.94 -10.63
CA LEU A 103 -15.23 -6.38 -10.79
C LEU A 103 -14.33 -7.19 -9.85
N ALA A 104 -13.06 -6.80 -9.70
CA ALA A 104 -12.12 -7.49 -8.81
C ALA A 104 -12.57 -7.48 -7.34
N TYR A 105 -13.12 -6.36 -6.83
CA TYR A 105 -13.66 -6.28 -5.46
C TYR A 105 -14.96 -7.09 -5.27
N HIS A 106 -15.59 -7.55 -6.34
CA HIS A 106 -16.70 -8.50 -6.30
C HIS A 106 -16.26 -9.94 -6.62
N GLY A 107 -14.95 -10.21 -6.64
CA GLY A 107 -14.38 -11.53 -6.92
C GLY A 107 -14.40 -11.95 -8.39
N ASP A 108 -14.91 -11.10 -9.30
CA ASP A 108 -14.92 -11.36 -10.74
C ASP A 108 -13.58 -10.96 -11.38
N TYR A 109 -12.53 -11.74 -11.10
CA TYR A 109 -11.21 -11.48 -11.67
C TYR A 109 -11.14 -11.77 -13.18
N GLU A 110 -11.96 -12.69 -13.70
CA GLU A 110 -12.04 -12.97 -15.14
C GLU A 110 -12.58 -11.76 -15.91
N GLY A 111 -13.70 -11.20 -15.45
CA GLY A 111 -14.28 -9.97 -15.97
C GLY A 111 -13.36 -8.77 -15.76
N ALA A 112 -12.68 -8.68 -14.61
CA ALA A 112 -11.69 -7.64 -14.35
C ALA A 112 -10.54 -7.68 -15.36
N LEU A 113 -9.97 -8.87 -15.63
CA LEU A 113 -8.90 -9.07 -16.60
C LEU A 113 -9.38 -8.76 -18.03
N ALA A 114 -10.57 -9.23 -18.41
CA ALA A 114 -11.15 -8.94 -19.73
C ALA A 114 -11.33 -7.43 -19.94
N THR A 115 -11.85 -6.74 -18.93
CA THR A 115 -12.07 -5.29 -18.95
C THR A 115 -10.74 -4.52 -19.01
N ALA A 116 -9.73 -4.93 -18.23
CA ALA A 116 -8.39 -4.33 -18.29
C ALA A 116 -7.74 -4.51 -19.67
N ARG A 117 -7.91 -5.69 -20.29
CA ARG A 117 -7.45 -5.95 -21.68
C ARG A 117 -8.17 -5.04 -22.68
N ARG A 118 -9.47 -4.80 -22.55
CA ARG A 118 -10.21 -3.83 -23.36
C ARG A 118 -9.64 -2.42 -23.22
N GLY A 119 -9.40 -1.96 -21.99
CA GLY A 119 -8.75 -0.67 -21.75
C GLY A 119 -7.38 -0.55 -22.42
N ARG A 120 -6.58 -1.63 -22.37
CA ARG A 120 -5.29 -1.70 -23.08
C ARG A 120 -5.45 -1.68 -24.59
N MET A 121 -6.49 -2.29 -25.16
CA MET A 121 -6.74 -2.25 -26.61
C MET A 121 -7.15 -0.85 -27.06
N LEU A 122 -7.97 -0.14 -26.29
CA LEU A 122 -8.37 1.25 -26.57
C LEU A 122 -7.17 2.19 -26.57
N GLN A 123 -6.34 2.11 -25.54
CA GLN A 123 -5.11 2.89 -25.47
C GLN A 123 -3.94 2.00 -25.03
N PRO A 124 -3.17 1.46 -25.99
CA PRO A 124 -2.04 0.58 -25.71
C PRO A 124 -0.94 1.20 -24.84
N SER A 125 -0.83 2.53 -24.81
CA SER A 125 0.10 3.28 -23.95
C SER A 125 -0.45 3.57 -22.54
N HIS A 126 -1.65 3.10 -22.19
CA HIS A 126 -2.27 3.38 -20.89
C HIS A 126 -1.73 2.47 -19.80
N ALA A 127 -0.78 2.99 -19.02
CA ALA A 127 -0.08 2.25 -17.96
C ALA A 127 -1.03 1.63 -16.93
N GLY A 128 -2.09 2.33 -16.53
CA GLY A 128 -3.03 1.83 -15.53
C GLY A 128 -3.81 0.60 -15.97
N SER A 129 -4.16 0.49 -17.26
CA SER A 129 -4.79 -0.72 -17.79
C SER A 129 -3.80 -1.86 -17.89
N VAL A 130 -2.56 -1.57 -18.27
CA VAL A 130 -1.49 -2.58 -18.39
C VAL A 130 -1.10 -3.15 -17.02
N ALA A 131 -0.99 -2.30 -16.00
CA ALA A 131 -0.77 -2.73 -14.62
C ALA A 131 -1.86 -3.70 -14.15
N ARG A 132 -3.13 -3.40 -14.43
CA ARG A 132 -4.27 -4.27 -14.11
C ARG A 132 -4.27 -5.59 -14.90
N VAL A 133 -3.85 -5.58 -16.16
CA VAL A 133 -3.65 -6.81 -16.94
C VAL A 133 -2.63 -7.72 -16.26
N VAL A 134 -1.55 -7.18 -15.71
CA VAL A 134 -0.57 -7.96 -14.93
C VAL A 134 -1.22 -8.44 -13.63
N THR A 135 -1.75 -7.53 -12.81
CA THR A 135 -2.31 -7.85 -11.49
C THR A 135 -3.41 -8.89 -11.53
N TYR A 136 -4.41 -8.74 -12.40
CA TYR A 136 -5.50 -9.72 -12.52
C TYR A 136 -5.10 -10.92 -13.37
N GLY A 137 -4.09 -10.79 -14.23
CA GLY A 137 -3.50 -11.90 -14.96
C GLY A 137 -3.02 -13.00 -14.03
N TYR A 138 -2.29 -12.67 -12.97
CA TYR A 138 -1.84 -13.65 -11.96
C TYR A 138 -2.95 -14.26 -11.10
N ARG A 139 -4.18 -13.76 -11.18
CA ARG A 139 -5.34 -14.34 -10.49
C ARG A 139 -6.14 -15.30 -11.36
N VAL A 140 -5.99 -15.24 -12.68
CA VAL A 140 -6.85 -15.93 -13.65
C VAL A 140 -6.05 -16.86 -14.57
N LEU A 141 -4.90 -16.42 -15.05
CA LEU A 141 -4.11 -17.13 -16.05
C LEU A 141 -3.22 -18.19 -15.41
N SER A 142 -2.72 -19.11 -16.22
CA SER A 142 -1.62 -19.96 -15.79
C SER A 142 -0.38 -19.12 -15.44
N THR A 143 0.46 -19.60 -14.51
CA THR A 143 1.69 -18.91 -14.10
C THR A 143 2.55 -18.51 -15.30
N ARG A 144 2.68 -19.41 -16.29
CA ARG A 144 3.45 -19.15 -17.51
C ARG A 144 2.89 -17.96 -18.30
N GLU A 145 1.59 -17.92 -18.56
CA GLU A 145 0.95 -16.84 -19.32
C GLU A 145 0.99 -15.51 -18.56
N ALA A 146 0.82 -15.55 -17.23
CA ALA A 146 0.94 -14.38 -16.38
C ALA A 146 2.37 -13.81 -16.40
N ASP A 147 3.39 -14.67 -16.31
CA ASP A 147 4.80 -14.27 -16.43
C ASP A 147 5.13 -13.67 -17.80
N GLU A 148 4.64 -14.28 -18.89
CA GLU A 148 4.80 -13.75 -20.24
C GLU A 148 4.14 -12.36 -20.38
N ALA A 149 2.95 -12.18 -19.79
CA ALA A 149 2.28 -10.88 -19.75
C ALA A 149 3.05 -9.84 -18.93
N ALA A 150 3.64 -10.24 -17.80
CA ALA A 150 4.45 -9.36 -16.94
C ALA A 150 5.72 -8.89 -17.65
N VAL A 151 6.44 -9.80 -18.31
CA VAL A 151 7.62 -9.47 -19.13
C VAL A 151 7.23 -8.54 -20.28
N THR A 152 6.14 -8.83 -20.99
CA THR A 152 5.65 -7.97 -22.08
C THR A 152 5.28 -6.57 -21.59
N ALA A 153 4.64 -6.48 -20.41
CA ALA A 153 4.28 -5.20 -19.79
C ALA A 153 5.53 -4.40 -19.42
N LEU A 154 6.52 -5.03 -18.78
CA LEU A 154 7.80 -4.41 -18.46
C LEU A 154 8.50 -3.92 -19.74
N GLN A 155 8.55 -4.75 -20.78
CA GLN A 155 9.23 -4.40 -22.03
C GLN A 155 8.66 -3.15 -22.69
N ARG A 156 7.35 -2.97 -22.55
CA ARG A 156 6.65 -1.81 -23.09
C ARG A 156 6.75 -0.57 -22.21
N PHE A 157 6.91 -0.76 -20.91
CA PHE A 157 6.93 0.30 -19.92
C PHE A 157 8.12 0.19 -18.95
N PRO A 158 9.37 0.17 -19.44
CA PRO A 158 10.54 -0.18 -18.63
C PRO A 158 10.86 0.84 -17.53
N LEU A 159 10.26 2.04 -17.60
CA LEU A 159 10.47 3.14 -16.65
C LEU A 159 9.17 3.66 -16.04
N ASN A 160 8.02 3.02 -16.28
CA ASN A 160 6.74 3.44 -15.71
C ASN A 160 6.54 2.80 -14.32
N GLY A 161 6.49 3.62 -13.28
CA GLY A 161 6.41 3.14 -11.91
C GLY A 161 5.17 2.28 -11.61
N GLU A 162 4.01 2.56 -12.21
CA GLU A 162 2.78 1.79 -11.96
C GLU A 162 2.90 0.37 -12.51
N VAL A 163 3.38 0.22 -13.75
CA VAL A 163 3.60 -1.09 -14.38
C VAL A 163 4.72 -1.86 -13.68
N LEU A 164 5.85 -1.19 -13.38
CA LEU A 164 6.95 -1.82 -12.67
C LEU A 164 6.54 -2.34 -11.29
N TRP A 165 5.69 -1.62 -10.54
CA TRP A 165 5.17 -2.11 -9.27
C TRP A 165 4.23 -3.30 -9.44
N ALA A 166 3.34 -3.26 -10.43
CA ALA A 166 2.45 -4.38 -10.72
C ALA A 166 3.23 -5.66 -11.06
N VAL A 167 4.31 -5.53 -11.81
CA VAL A 167 5.20 -6.65 -12.17
C VAL A 167 6.03 -7.12 -10.97
N ALA A 168 6.73 -6.20 -10.29
CA ALA A 168 7.63 -6.56 -9.19
C ALA A 168 6.92 -7.23 -8.01
N LYS A 169 5.67 -6.83 -7.73
CA LYS A 169 4.86 -7.45 -6.67
C LYS A 169 4.47 -8.89 -6.98
N MET A 170 4.48 -9.34 -8.23
CA MET A 170 4.11 -10.72 -8.58
C MET A 170 5.30 -11.66 -8.61
N CYS A 171 6.52 -11.13 -8.58
CA CYS A 171 7.73 -11.93 -8.55
C CYS A 171 7.81 -12.71 -7.23
N ASP A 172 7.94 -14.03 -7.31
CA ASP A 172 8.03 -14.96 -6.18
C ASP A 172 9.12 -16.02 -6.34
N SER A 173 9.81 -16.05 -7.49
CA SER A 173 10.86 -17.03 -7.78
C SER A 173 12.10 -16.40 -8.46
N PRO A 174 13.29 -17.00 -8.28
CA PRO A 174 14.51 -16.55 -8.97
C PRO A 174 14.39 -16.54 -10.50
N GLU A 175 13.62 -17.47 -11.07
CA GLU A 175 13.39 -17.55 -12.52
C GLU A 175 12.63 -16.34 -13.07
N GLN A 176 11.52 -15.98 -12.40
CA GLN A 176 10.76 -14.78 -12.75
C GLN A 176 11.64 -13.54 -12.64
N TYR A 177 12.39 -13.40 -11.54
CA TYR A 177 13.27 -12.25 -11.37
C TYR A 177 14.31 -12.15 -12.50
N ARG A 178 14.96 -13.26 -12.86
CA ARG A 178 15.96 -13.26 -13.94
C ARG A 178 15.36 -12.79 -15.26
N ARG A 179 14.16 -13.28 -15.63
CA ARG A 179 13.45 -12.86 -16.84
C ARG A 179 13.11 -11.37 -16.82
N LEU A 180 12.68 -10.84 -15.67
CA LEU A 180 12.37 -9.42 -15.51
C LEU A 180 13.63 -8.54 -15.60
N GLN A 181 14.72 -8.95 -14.94
CA GLN A 181 16.00 -8.26 -14.95
C GLN A 181 16.59 -8.24 -16.37
N GLU A 182 16.63 -9.38 -17.05
CA GLU A 182 17.10 -9.47 -18.44
C GLU A 182 16.26 -8.61 -19.40
N ALA A 183 14.93 -8.60 -19.21
CA ALA A 183 14.04 -7.77 -20.03
C ALA A 183 14.29 -6.27 -19.81
N TRP A 184 14.54 -5.85 -18.57
CA TRP A 184 14.85 -4.47 -18.25
C TRP A 184 16.24 -4.05 -18.76
N ASP A 185 17.25 -4.89 -18.55
CA ASP A 185 18.64 -4.62 -18.94
C ASP A 185 18.78 -4.40 -20.46
N ARG A 186 17.98 -5.11 -21.28
CA ARG A 186 17.96 -4.93 -22.75
C ARG A 186 17.37 -3.58 -23.19
N LEU A 187 16.61 -2.91 -22.33
CA LEU A 187 15.84 -1.70 -22.66
C LEU A 187 16.36 -0.45 -21.97
N SER A 188 17.05 -0.60 -20.85
CA SER A 188 17.76 0.49 -20.19
C SER A 188 18.85 1.00 -21.13
N THR A 189 18.81 2.29 -21.46
CA THR A 189 19.76 2.90 -22.41
C THR A 189 20.82 3.72 -21.71
N ARG A 190 20.54 4.16 -20.48
CA ARG A 190 21.43 5.00 -19.67
C ARG A 190 21.47 4.47 -18.24
N PRO A 191 22.63 4.55 -17.55
CA PRO A 191 22.71 4.13 -16.14
C PRO A 191 21.66 4.79 -15.23
N GLU A 192 21.31 6.06 -15.49
CA GLU A 192 20.35 6.84 -14.69
C GLU A 192 18.89 6.36 -14.84
N ASP A 193 18.59 5.55 -15.86
CA ASP A 193 17.27 4.93 -15.99
C ASP A 193 16.96 4.05 -14.76
N LEU A 194 18.01 3.53 -14.10
CA LEU A 194 17.91 2.78 -12.85
C LEU A 194 17.19 3.56 -11.74
N PHE A 195 17.32 4.90 -11.66
CA PHE A 195 16.62 5.70 -10.65
C PHE A 195 15.10 5.54 -10.71
N ARG A 196 14.54 5.20 -11.88
CA ARG A 196 13.10 5.00 -12.08
C ARG A 196 12.63 3.57 -11.77
N ALA A 197 13.54 2.60 -11.70
CA ALA A 197 13.23 1.18 -11.59
C ALA A 197 13.83 0.47 -10.37
N VAL A 198 14.86 1.04 -9.74
CA VAL A 198 15.64 0.38 -8.66
C VAL A 198 14.76 -0.14 -7.54
N ARG A 199 13.75 0.62 -7.11
CA ARG A 199 12.87 0.22 -5.99
C ARG A 199 12.05 -1.02 -6.36
N GLN A 200 11.56 -1.08 -7.58
CA GLN A 200 10.71 -2.15 -8.08
C GLN A 200 11.54 -3.39 -8.40
N LEU A 201 12.64 -3.25 -9.15
CA LEU A 201 13.54 -4.37 -9.47
C LEU A 201 14.16 -4.98 -8.20
N ALA A 202 14.60 -4.16 -7.25
CA ALA A 202 15.13 -4.67 -5.99
C ALA A 202 14.03 -5.32 -5.12
N THR A 203 12.78 -4.83 -5.18
CA THR A 203 11.65 -5.53 -4.55
C THR A 203 11.40 -6.89 -5.20
N ALA A 204 11.47 -6.99 -6.53
CA ALA A 204 11.32 -8.26 -7.24
C ALA A 204 12.43 -9.24 -6.84
N ALA A 205 13.68 -8.79 -6.82
CA ALA A 205 14.84 -9.56 -6.38
C ALA A 205 14.68 -10.08 -4.94
N GLY A 206 14.34 -9.19 -4.00
CA GLY A 206 14.12 -9.56 -2.60
C GLY A 206 12.98 -10.57 -2.43
N ARG A 207 11.87 -10.40 -3.17
CA ARG A 207 10.75 -11.36 -3.15
C ARG A 207 11.12 -12.73 -3.73
N ALA A 208 11.98 -12.75 -4.74
CA ALA A 208 12.55 -13.97 -5.32
C ALA A 208 13.59 -14.65 -4.41
N GLY A 209 13.97 -14.02 -3.29
CA GLY A 209 15.00 -14.50 -2.38
C GLY A 209 16.43 -14.16 -2.79
N ASP A 210 16.63 -13.41 -3.88
CA ASP A 210 17.94 -12.93 -4.34
C ASP A 210 18.25 -11.58 -3.70
N VAL A 211 18.59 -11.62 -2.41
CA VAL A 211 18.81 -10.44 -1.59
C VAL A 211 20.07 -9.69 -2.01
N ASP A 212 21.14 -10.39 -2.41
CA ASP A 212 22.36 -9.76 -2.88
C ASP A 212 22.13 -8.98 -4.17
N ALA A 213 21.31 -9.48 -5.10
CA ALA A 213 20.92 -8.71 -6.27
C ALA A 213 20.09 -7.47 -5.90
N ALA A 214 19.19 -7.59 -4.91
CA ALA A 214 18.39 -6.47 -4.41
C ALA A 214 19.26 -5.35 -3.80
N VAL A 215 20.22 -5.74 -2.95
CA VAL A 215 21.22 -4.84 -2.36
C VAL A 215 22.09 -4.23 -3.45
N GLY A 216 22.61 -5.06 -4.38
CA GLY A 216 23.45 -4.62 -5.49
C GLY A 216 22.78 -3.59 -6.39
N LEU A 217 21.47 -3.68 -6.65
CA LEU A 217 20.72 -2.67 -7.39
C LEU A 217 20.69 -1.32 -6.67
N PHE A 218 20.45 -1.31 -5.35
CA PHE A 218 20.51 -0.08 -4.57
C PHE A 218 21.94 0.48 -4.47
N ALA A 219 22.94 -0.37 -4.27
CA ALA A 219 24.36 0.02 -4.24
C ALA A 219 24.76 0.71 -5.54
N LYS A 220 24.41 0.14 -6.70
CA LYS A 220 24.61 0.76 -8.03
C LYS A 220 23.91 2.10 -8.15
N ALA A 221 22.65 2.21 -7.71
CA ALA A 221 21.92 3.47 -7.75
C ALA A 221 22.55 4.54 -6.85
N ILE A 222 22.99 4.17 -5.64
CA ILE A 222 23.68 5.08 -4.71
C ILE A 222 25.01 5.57 -5.30
N ASP A 223 25.78 4.68 -5.92
CA ASP A 223 27.03 5.01 -6.61
C ASP A 223 26.81 6.04 -7.72
N LEU A 224 25.72 5.92 -8.50
CA LEU A 224 25.34 6.93 -9.48
C LEU A 224 25.07 8.30 -8.84
N VAL A 225 24.43 8.34 -7.67
CA VAL A 225 24.20 9.60 -6.93
C VAL A 225 25.52 10.21 -6.47
N ILE A 226 26.44 9.40 -5.95
CA ILE A 226 27.79 9.85 -5.54
C ILE A 226 28.52 10.45 -6.74
N LYS A 227 28.36 9.88 -7.94
CA LYS A 227 28.93 10.36 -9.21
C LYS A 227 28.20 11.58 -9.81
N GLY A 228 27.21 12.15 -9.12
CA GLY A 228 26.50 13.36 -9.54
C GLY A 228 25.16 13.12 -10.24
N GLY A 229 24.68 11.87 -10.29
CA GLY A 229 23.36 11.53 -10.81
C GLY A 229 22.22 12.09 -9.95
N SER A 230 21.13 12.53 -10.59
CA SER A 230 19.97 13.09 -9.92
C SER A 230 18.83 12.09 -9.83
N MET A 231 18.43 11.74 -8.60
CA MET A 231 17.35 10.79 -8.32
C MET A 231 15.95 11.35 -8.64
N GLY A 232 15.82 12.65 -8.90
CA GLY A 232 14.54 13.34 -9.00
C GLY A 232 14.01 13.81 -7.64
N GLY A 233 12.69 13.71 -7.43
CA GLY A 233 12.03 14.17 -6.21
C GLY A 233 12.20 13.21 -5.02
N PRO A 234 11.86 13.65 -3.80
CA PRO A 234 11.98 12.82 -2.61
C PRO A 234 11.05 11.60 -2.68
N ILE A 235 11.56 10.46 -2.23
CA ILE A 235 10.77 9.25 -2.05
C ILE A 235 9.91 9.41 -0.80
N VAL A 236 8.60 9.31 -0.98
CA VAL A 236 7.59 9.39 0.08
C VAL A 236 6.98 8.01 0.29
N ASP A 237 6.80 7.62 1.55
CA ASP A 237 6.10 6.38 1.88
C ASP A 237 4.61 6.51 1.65
N SER A 238 4.00 5.38 1.37
CA SER A 238 2.55 5.25 1.35
C SER A 238 2.04 5.23 2.79
N LYS A 239 1.27 6.24 3.17
CA LYS A 239 0.62 6.33 4.49
C LYS A 239 -0.86 5.97 4.42
N LEU A 240 -1.47 5.80 5.58
CA LEU A 240 -2.93 5.67 5.77
C LEU A 240 -3.68 6.99 5.52
N GLU A 241 -3.02 8.14 5.68
CA GLU A 241 -3.56 9.46 5.33
C GLU A 241 -4.10 9.49 3.89
N GLY A 242 -5.35 9.94 3.72
CA GLY A 242 -6.04 10.00 2.42
C GLY A 242 -6.59 8.66 1.89
N LYS A 243 -6.57 7.60 2.70
CA LYS A 243 -7.04 6.25 2.32
C LYS A 243 -8.21 5.71 3.14
N SER A 244 -8.96 6.62 3.78
CA SER A 244 -10.14 6.27 4.59
C SER A 244 -9.82 5.30 5.73
N ALA A 245 -8.66 5.46 6.40
CA ALA A 245 -8.15 4.52 7.39
C ALA A 245 -9.13 4.19 8.52
N TRP A 246 -9.87 5.18 9.02
CA TRP A 246 -10.89 4.95 10.04
C TRP A 246 -12.04 4.08 9.53
N THR A 247 -12.56 4.36 8.33
CA THR A 247 -13.61 3.54 7.70
C THR A 247 -13.11 2.11 7.44
N ALA A 248 -11.87 1.96 6.96
CA ALA A 248 -11.27 0.65 6.76
C ALA A 248 -11.16 -0.16 8.07
N PHE A 249 -10.80 0.52 9.16
CA PHE A 249 -10.76 -0.07 10.50
C PHE A 249 -12.17 -0.47 11.00
N GLU A 250 -13.17 0.40 10.84
CA GLU A 250 -14.55 0.12 11.22
C GLU A 250 -15.13 -1.07 10.45
N ASP A 251 -14.93 -1.11 9.13
CA ASP A 251 -15.38 -2.21 8.28
C ASP A 251 -14.68 -3.52 8.65
N LEU A 252 -13.38 -3.47 8.97
CA LEU A 252 -12.61 -4.64 9.40
C LEU A 252 -13.13 -5.19 10.73
N HIS A 253 -13.35 -4.31 11.72
CA HIS A 253 -13.93 -4.69 13.01
C HIS A 253 -15.31 -5.32 12.81
N LYS A 254 -16.21 -4.69 12.05
CA LYS A 254 -17.55 -5.24 11.78
C LYS A 254 -17.49 -6.60 11.11
N ALA A 255 -16.57 -6.80 10.16
CA ALA A 255 -16.43 -8.06 9.44
C ALA A 255 -15.94 -9.19 10.37
N LEU A 256 -14.86 -8.97 11.12
CA LEU A 256 -14.30 -9.97 12.04
C LEU A 256 -15.24 -10.27 13.22
N ASP A 257 -15.82 -9.22 13.82
CA ASP A 257 -16.72 -9.34 14.96
C ASP A 257 -18.04 -10.00 14.58
N GLY A 258 -18.63 -9.61 13.43
CA GLY A 258 -19.84 -10.21 12.90
C GLY A 258 -19.67 -11.67 12.50
N ALA A 259 -18.44 -12.09 12.16
CA ALA A 259 -18.10 -13.48 11.90
C ALA A 259 -17.74 -14.27 13.18
N GLY A 260 -17.67 -13.61 14.34
CA GLY A 260 -17.30 -14.24 15.61
C GLY A 260 -15.84 -14.70 15.68
N ILE A 261 -14.95 -14.13 14.86
CA ILE A 261 -13.52 -14.48 14.85
C ILE A 261 -12.86 -13.86 16.08
N PRO A 262 -12.24 -14.64 16.99
CA PRO A 262 -11.51 -14.08 18.12
C PRO A 262 -10.24 -13.36 17.66
N TYR A 263 -10.25 -12.03 17.71
CA TYR A 263 -9.12 -11.19 17.29
C TYR A 263 -8.88 -10.07 18.30
N PHE A 264 -7.75 -9.37 18.16
CA PHE A 264 -7.43 -8.16 18.93
C PHE A 264 -6.72 -7.13 18.07
N ILE A 265 -6.79 -5.86 18.48
CA ILE A 265 -6.05 -4.78 17.82
C ILE A 265 -4.58 -4.85 18.24
N ALA A 266 -3.67 -4.84 17.28
CA ALA A 266 -2.24 -5.07 17.51
C ALA A 266 -1.38 -3.86 17.09
N ALA A 267 -0.11 -3.89 17.50
CA ALA A 267 0.98 -3.05 16.98
C ALA A 267 0.61 -1.56 16.80
N GLY A 268 0.85 -0.99 15.61
CA GLY A 268 0.71 0.45 15.35
C GLY A 268 -0.73 0.93 15.45
N THR A 269 -1.68 0.03 15.17
CA THR A 269 -3.11 0.31 15.32
C THR A 269 -3.50 0.39 16.79
N ALA A 270 -3.02 -0.53 17.64
CA ALA A 270 -3.24 -0.46 19.09
C ALA A 270 -2.62 0.81 19.68
N LEU A 271 -1.40 1.15 19.26
CA LEU A 271 -0.72 2.40 19.66
C LEU A 271 -1.58 3.63 19.33
N GLY A 272 -2.10 3.72 18.12
CA GLY A 272 -2.97 4.82 17.70
C GLY A 272 -4.23 4.92 18.54
N LEU A 273 -4.94 3.80 18.72
CA LEU A 273 -6.19 3.78 19.47
C LEU A 273 -5.98 4.16 20.93
N VAL A 274 -4.96 3.61 21.59
CA VAL A 274 -4.71 3.88 23.02
C VAL A 274 -4.18 5.29 23.24
N ARG A 275 -3.30 5.80 22.35
CA ARG A 275 -2.67 7.12 22.51
C ARG A 275 -3.55 8.27 22.00
N GLU A 276 -4.22 8.09 20.87
CA GLU A 276 -4.91 9.17 20.14
C GLU A 276 -6.41 8.91 19.95
N GLY A 277 -6.93 7.76 20.39
CA GLY A 277 -8.32 7.36 20.17
C GLY A 277 -8.65 7.03 18.71
N ARG A 278 -7.65 6.93 17.84
CA ARG A 278 -7.82 6.70 16.38
C ARG A 278 -6.58 6.04 15.78
N VAL A 279 -6.74 5.39 14.63
CA VAL A 279 -5.61 4.85 13.87
C VAL A 279 -4.62 5.97 13.51
N LEU A 280 -3.32 5.69 13.60
CA LEU A 280 -2.25 6.63 13.27
C LEU A 280 -2.25 6.92 11.77
N ALA A 281 -2.61 8.14 11.37
CA ALA A 281 -2.63 8.53 9.95
C ALA A 281 -1.24 8.46 9.29
N ALA A 282 -0.17 8.56 10.09
CA ALA A 282 1.20 8.47 9.63
C ALA A 282 1.69 7.04 9.41
N ASP A 283 0.94 6.04 9.87
CA ASP A 283 1.27 4.62 9.71
C ASP A 283 0.98 4.12 8.29
N ASN A 284 1.43 2.90 7.99
CA ASN A 284 1.35 2.34 6.64
C ASN A 284 0.14 1.42 6.42
N ASP A 285 -0.36 0.80 7.49
CA ASP A 285 -1.32 -0.30 7.53
C ASP A 285 -2.15 -0.30 8.82
N ILE A 286 -3.20 -1.11 8.82
CA ILE A 286 -4.00 -1.46 10.00
C ILE A 286 -3.61 -2.87 10.44
N ASP A 287 -3.25 -3.02 11.70
CA ASP A 287 -2.74 -4.26 12.29
C ASP A 287 -3.75 -4.87 13.26
N VAL A 288 -4.06 -6.15 13.04
CA VAL A 288 -4.81 -6.96 14.00
C VAL A 288 -4.11 -8.30 14.21
N GLY A 289 -4.28 -8.85 15.41
CA GLY A 289 -3.75 -10.16 15.80
C GLY A 289 -4.87 -11.16 16.02
N VAL A 290 -4.60 -12.41 15.68
CA VAL A 290 -5.40 -13.58 16.04
C VAL A 290 -4.44 -14.61 16.62
N PHE A 291 -4.74 -15.12 17.81
CA PHE A 291 -3.91 -16.17 18.43
C PHE A 291 -3.97 -17.48 17.62
N GLU A 292 -2.88 -18.25 17.63
CA GLU A 292 -2.70 -19.47 16.82
C GLU A 292 -3.86 -20.46 16.99
N GLU A 293 -4.36 -20.65 18.22
CA GLU A 293 -5.50 -21.52 18.52
C GLU A 293 -6.83 -21.09 17.86
N HIS A 294 -6.90 -19.87 17.34
CA HIS A 294 -8.06 -19.30 16.66
C HIS A 294 -7.75 -18.85 15.22
N PHE A 295 -6.52 -19.08 14.75
CA PHE A 295 -6.09 -18.64 13.43
C PHE A 295 -6.54 -19.61 12.34
N ASP A 296 -7.80 -19.46 11.91
CA ASP A 296 -8.34 -20.16 10.75
C ASP A 296 -8.20 -19.30 9.48
N ARG A 297 -7.15 -19.59 8.70
CA ARG A 297 -6.83 -18.82 7.50
C ARG A 297 -7.89 -19.02 6.42
N GLU A 298 -8.35 -20.24 6.23
CA GLU A 298 -9.34 -20.63 5.22
C GLU A 298 -10.67 -19.91 5.48
N ALA A 299 -11.15 -19.90 6.73
CA ALA A 299 -12.38 -19.20 7.11
C ALA A 299 -12.27 -17.69 6.89
N MET A 300 -11.13 -17.08 7.24
CA MET A 300 -10.89 -15.65 6.95
C MET A 300 -10.84 -15.37 5.45
N VAL A 301 -10.21 -16.24 4.66
CA VAL A 301 -10.19 -16.11 3.21
C VAL A 301 -11.62 -16.20 2.66
N GLU A 302 -12.43 -17.14 3.11
CA GLU A 302 -13.83 -17.26 2.67
C GLU A 302 -14.66 -16.02 3.04
N LEU A 303 -14.48 -15.50 4.26
CA LEU A 303 -15.14 -14.28 4.73
C LEU A 303 -14.82 -13.09 3.84
N PHE A 304 -13.53 -12.81 3.62
CA PHE A 304 -13.09 -11.62 2.90
C PHE A 304 -13.25 -11.74 1.39
N ALA A 305 -13.20 -12.94 0.81
CA ALA A 305 -13.48 -13.16 -0.61
C ALA A 305 -14.92 -12.77 -1.01
N LYS A 306 -15.87 -12.84 -0.06
CA LYS A 306 -17.27 -12.46 -0.28
C LYS A 306 -17.57 -11.01 0.13
N HIS A 307 -16.62 -10.31 0.75
CA HIS A 307 -16.87 -9.00 1.33
C HIS A 307 -16.58 -7.86 0.31
N PRO A 308 -17.56 -6.99 0.00
CA PRO A 308 -17.44 -6.02 -1.11
C PRO A 308 -16.47 -4.85 -0.85
N MET A 309 -15.96 -4.74 0.38
CA MET A 309 -15.01 -3.69 0.78
C MET A 309 -13.55 -4.15 0.82
N PHE A 310 -13.27 -5.45 0.68
CA PHE A 310 -11.92 -5.99 0.81
C PHE A 310 -11.52 -6.80 -0.42
N ASP A 311 -10.24 -6.69 -0.79
CA ASP A 311 -9.56 -7.61 -1.70
C ASP A 311 -8.27 -8.09 -1.02
N PHE A 312 -7.68 -9.18 -1.50
CA PHE A 312 -6.43 -9.71 -0.96
C PHE A 312 -5.23 -8.93 -1.49
N ASP A 313 -4.38 -8.40 -0.60
CA ASP A 313 -3.15 -7.75 -1.03
C ASP A 313 -2.11 -8.77 -1.46
N VAL A 314 -1.21 -8.36 -2.36
CA VAL A 314 -0.11 -9.21 -2.80
C VAL A 314 1.06 -9.04 -1.84
N VAL A 315 1.10 -9.92 -0.85
CA VAL A 315 2.11 -9.93 0.20
C VAL A 315 3.40 -10.62 -0.25
N HIS A 316 4.46 -10.49 0.53
CA HIS A 316 5.73 -11.18 0.27
C HIS A 316 5.56 -12.71 0.36
N PRO A 317 6.17 -13.53 -0.52
CA PRO A 317 5.92 -14.98 -0.54
C PRO A 317 6.26 -15.71 0.77
N ARG A 318 7.21 -15.16 1.55
CA ARG A 318 7.62 -15.69 2.86
C ARG A 318 6.78 -15.22 4.05
N THR A 319 5.81 -14.32 3.86
CA THR A 319 4.99 -13.87 5.00
C THR A 319 3.88 -14.87 5.31
N LYS A 320 3.57 -15.02 6.59
CA LYS A 320 2.48 -15.90 7.07
C LYS A 320 1.20 -15.13 7.38
N LYS A 321 1.23 -13.79 7.33
CA LYS A 321 0.06 -12.94 7.58
C LYS A 321 -0.96 -13.05 6.45
N LEU A 322 -2.21 -12.76 6.76
CA LEU A 322 -3.23 -12.51 5.74
C LEU A 322 -3.27 -11.00 5.46
N GLY A 323 -2.80 -10.61 4.26
CA GLY A 323 -2.82 -9.21 3.82
C GLY A 323 -4.09 -8.90 3.05
N LEU A 324 -4.78 -7.84 3.47
CA LEU A 324 -5.98 -7.32 2.82
C LEU A 324 -5.76 -5.89 2.35
N ARG A 325 -6.59 -5.46 1.42
CA ARG A 325 -6.70 -4.08 0.98
C ARG A 325 -8.15 -3.68 1.04
N HIS A 326 -8.44 -2.67 1.85
CA HIS A 326 -9.75 -2.02 1.83
C HIS A 326 -9.92 -1.23 0.54
N ARG A 327 -11.16 -1.15 0.05
CA ARG A 327 -11.55 -0.46 -1.19
C ARG A 327 -11.19 1.02 -1.21
N GLY A 328 -11.10 1.65 -0.04
CA GLY A 328 -10.60 3.01 0.18
C GLY A 328 -9.08 3.18 -0.02
N GLY A 329 -8.35 2.05 -0.07
CA GLY A 329 -6.92 1.96 -0.37
C GLY A 329 -6.04 1.55 0.81
N SER A 330 -6.60 1.48 2.02
CA SER A 330 -5.86 1.14 3.25
C SER A 330 -5.42 -0.32 3.24
N PRO A 331 -4.10 -0.61 3.37
CA PRO A 331 -3.62 -1.96 3.63
C PRO A 331 -3.99 -2.40 5.04
N ILE A 332 -4.27 -3.68 5.22
CA ILE A 332 -4.60 -4.30 6.50
C ILE A 332 -3.80 -5.59 6.61
N ASP A 333 -3.22 -5.83 7.77
CA ASP A 333 -2.48 -7.03 8.10
C ASP A 333 -3.15 -7.77 9.26
N ILE A 334 -3.51 -9.03 9.00
CA ILE A 334 -3.99 -9.96 10.03
C ILE A 334 -2.85 -10.92 10.37
N PHE A 335 -2.28 -10.74 11.55
CA PHE A 335 -1.15 -11.52 12.04
C PHE A 335 -1.61 -12.72 12.86
N ARG A 336 -0.87 -13.82 12.70
CA ARG A 336 -0.95 -14.98 13.58
C ARG A 336 -0.01 -14.79 14.76
N PHE A 337 -0.55 -14.87 15.97
CA PHE A 337 0.21 -14.78 17.22
C PHE A 337 0.37 -16.16 17.84
N TYR A 338 1.60 -16.64 18.01
CA TYR A 338 1.89 -18.00 18.45
C TYR A 338 2.84 -18.03 19.63
N ARG A 339 2.68 -19.01 20.52
CA ARG A 339 3.57 -19.17 21.68
C ARG A 339 4.87 -19.87 21.27
N ASP A 340 5.99 -19.31 21.68
CA ASP A 340 7.33 -19.93 21.57
C ASP A 340 8.10 -19.61 22.86
N GLY A 341 8.31 -20.64 23.68
CA GLY A 341 8.84 -20.50 25.03
C GLY A 341 7.94 -19.64 25.93
N GLU A 342 8.53 -18.62 26.55
CA GLU A 342 7.86 -17.71 27.49
C GLU A 342 7.20 -16.51 26.83
N LYS A 343 7.26 -16.39 25.50
CA LYS A 343 6.71 -15.25 24.75
C LYS A 343 5.64 -15.68 23.75
N VAL A 344 4.85 -14.71 23.30
CA VAL A 344 3.95 -14.82 22.15
C VAL A 344 4.51 -13.96 21.02
N TYR A 345 4.75 -14.59 19.87
CA TYR A 345 5.36 -13.96 18.71
C TYR A 345 4.36 -13.77 17.57
N HIS A 346 4.64 -12.78 16.73
CA HIS A 346 4.13 -12.71 15.37
C HIS A 346 5.28 -12.36 14.42
N ASP A 347 5.13 -12.77 13.15
CA ASP A 347 6.20 -12.71 12.15
C ASP A 347 5.98 -11.59 11.12
N ALA A 348 7.07 -10.91 10.78
CA ALA A 348 7.23 -10.25 9.48
C ALA A 348 8.09 -11.13 8.55
N VAL A 349 8.54 -10.56 7.43
CA VAL A 349 9.31 -11.30 6.41
C VAL A 349 10.70 -11.72 6.92
N PHE A 350 11.32 -10.91 7.77
CA PHE A 350 12.73 -11.07 8.17
C PHE A 350 13.00 -10.77 9.65
N VAL A 351 11.93 -10.53 10.42
CA VAL A 351 11.97 -10.39 11.88
C VAL A 351 10.74 -11.07 12.47
N ARG A 352 10.76 -11.31 13.78
CA ARG A 352 9.59 -11.62 14.60
C ARG A 352 9.55 -10.68 15.80
N TRP A 353 8.36 -10.39 16.31
CA TRP A 353 8.17 -9.54 17.49
C TRP A 353 7.55 -10.35 18.62
N GLY A 354 8.23 -10.40 19.77
CA GLY A 354 7.85 -11.25 20.90
C GLY A 354 7.42 -10.45 22.12
N ASN A 355 6.17 -10.60 22.51
CA ASN A 355 5.60 -10.00 23.72
C ASN A 355 5.49 -11.02 24.86
N SER A 356 5.43 -10.58 26.11
CA SER A 356 4.97 -11.45 27.19
C SER A 356 3.52 -11.90 26.94
N PRO A 357 3.09 -13.10 27.38
CA PRO A 357 1.72 -13.55 27.19
C PRO A 357 0.72 -12.57 27.81
N PHE A 358 -0.34 -12.25 27.07
CA PHE A 358 -1.35 -11.28 27.48
C PHE A 358 -2.77 -11.80 27.21
N GLU A 359 -3.71 -11.36 28.03
CA GLU A 359 -5.14 -11.55 27.78
C GLU A 359 -5.68 -10.45 26.87
N VAL A 360 -6.83 -10.70 26.23
CA VAL A 360 -7.56 -9.70 25.44
C VAL A 360 -8.79 -9.27 26.23
N ARG A 361 -8.98 -7.96 26.35
CA ARG A 361 -10.16 -7.36 26.97
C ARG A 361 -10.77 -6.32 26.04
N ARG A 362 -12.10 -6.27 26.00
CA ARG A 362 -12.80 -5.22 25.27
C ARG A 362 -12.76 -3.89 26.00
N GLN A 363 -12.51 -2.82 25.25
CA GLN A 363 -12.47 -1.46 25.75
C GLN A 363 -13.24 -0.53 24.80
N THR A 364 -14.00 0.41 25.36
CA THR A 364 -14.76 1.36 24.56
C THR A 364 -13.87 2.53 24.09
N ILE A 365 -13.67 2.66 22.78
CA ILE A 365 -12.96 3.78 22.15
C ILE A 365 -13.84 4.38 21.06
N ARG A 366 -14.09 5.69 21.14
CA ARG A 366 -15.00 6.42 20.22
C ARG A 366 -16.38 5.75 20.05
N GLY A 367 -16.89 5.11 21.11
CA GLY A 367 -18.19 4.43 21.11
C GLY A 367 -18.18 3.03 20.49
N MET A 368 -17.03 2.55 20.02
CA MET A 368 -16.84 1.16 19.57
C MET A 368 -16.29 0.32 20.70
N ASP A 369 -16.78 -0.92 20.83
CA ASP A 369 -16.32 -1.89 21.83
C ASP A 369 -15.25 -2.80 21.20
N LEU A 370 -13.97 -2.49 21.46
CA LEU A 370 -12.84 -3.02 20.69
C LEU A 370 -12.00 -4.00 21.52
N PRO A 371 -11.62 -5.18 20.97
CA PRO A 371 -10.73 -6.11 21.66
C PRO A 371 -9.27 -5.62 21.61
N LEU A 372 -8.70 -5.31 22.77
CA LEU A 372 -7.31 -4.86 22.93
C LEU A 372 -6.56 -5.76 23.91
N PRO A 373 -5.21 -5.74 23.93
CA PRO A 373 -4.45 -6.29 25.05
C PRO A 373 -5.02 -5.76 26.37
N ALA A 374 -5.23 -6.65 27.36
CA ALA A 374 -5.88 -6.30 28.63
C ALA A 374 -5.05 -5.29 29.44
N ASP A 375 -3.73 -5.33 29.28
CA ASP A 375 -2.78 -4.31 29.72
C ASP A 375 -2.07 -3.69 28.51
N PRO A 376 -2.65 -2.63 27.89
CA PRO A 376 -2.02 -1.95 26.77
C PRO A 376 -0.71 -1.27 27.13
N ASP A 377 -0.49 -0.90 28.40
CA ASP A 377 0.72 -0.18 28.80
C ASP A 377 1.94 -1.09 28.70
N THR A 378 1.84 -2.30 29.25
CA THR A 378 2.89 -3.32 29.14
C THR A 378 3.10 -3.72 27.68
N TYR A 379 2.02 -4.06 26.94
CA TYR A 379 2.11 -4.45 25.54
C TYR A 379 2.83 -3.38 24.69
N LEU A 380 2.39 -2.12 24.76
CA LEU A 380 2.99 -1.04 23.96
C LEU A 380 4.41 -0.67 24.42
N THR A 381 4.74 -0.85 25.70
CA THR A 381 6.11 -0.64 26.20
C THR A 381 7.07 -1.67 25.64
N GLU A 382 6.66 -2.94 25.57
CA GLU A 382 7.46 -3.98 24.93
C GLU A 382 7.67 -3.72 23.44
N ASN A 383 6.65 -3.21 22.74
CA ASN A 383 6.75 -2.89 21.31
C ASN A 383 7.58 -1.64 21.00
N TYR A 384 7.48 -0.57 21.80
CA TYR A 384 7.94 0.77 21.42
C TYR A 384 8.75 1.52 22.49
N GLY A 385 8.95 0.95 23.69
CA GLY A 385 9.57 1.66 24.82
C GLY A 385 8.69 2.80 25.33
N ASP A 386 9.17 4.05 25.28
CA ASP A 386 8.39 5.25 25.67
C ASP A 386 7.34 5.61 24.61
N TRP A 387 6.36 4.72 24.43
CA TRP A 387 5.35 4.76 23.38
C TRP A 387 4.43 5.99 23.43
N ARG A 388 4.33 6.62 24.61
CA ARG A 388 3.55 7.86 24.82
C ARG A 388 4.17 9.04 24.08
N LYS A 389 5.48 9.04 23.85
CA LYS A 389 6.17 10.08 23.11
C LYS A 389 6.31 9.68 21.63
N PRO A 390 5.79 10.49 20.67
CA PRO A 390 5.94 10.18 19.26
C PRO A 390 7.41 10.12 18.83
N TYR A 391 7.78 9.06 18.10
CA TYR A 391 9.10 8.88 17.50
C TYR A 391 8.97 8.72 15.96
N PRO A 392 9.02 9.82 15.18
CA PRO A 392 8.80 9.76 13.73
C PRO A 392 9.82 8.95 12.92
N GLY A 393 10.98 8.63 13.51
CA GLY A 393 12.05 7.86 12.88
C GLY A 393 12.04 6.37 13.22
N PHE A 394 11.12 5.93 14.09
CA PHE A 394 11.06 4.57 14.63
C PHE A 394 11.07 3.52 13.53
N ASP A 395 11.95 2.53 13.69
CA ASP A 395 12.02 1.36 12.83
C ASP A 395 11.61 0.10 13.58
N ALA A 396 10.40 -0.40 13.31
CA ALA A 396 9.89 -1.62 13.91
C ALA A 396 10.76 -2.86 13.61
N PHE A 397 11.64 -2.80 12.60
CA PHE A 397 12.49 -3.91 12.20
C PHE A 397 13.92 -3.85 12.78
N PHE A 398 14.20 -2.89 13.66
CA PHE A 398 15.52 -2.65 14.22
C PHE A 398 15.48 -2.70 15.75
N ASP A 399 16.30 -3.55 16.34
CA ASP A 399 16.39 -3.78 17.79
C ASP A 399 16.86 -2.56 18.59
N GLY A 400 17.56 -1.63 17.96
CA GLY A 400 17.89 -0.34 18.57
C GLY A 400 16.70 0.62 18.73
N ASP A 401 15.57 0.35 18.06
CA ASP A 401 14.33 1.12 18.19
C ASP A 401 13.20 0.28 18.84
N ALA A 402 12.93 -0.93 18.33
CA ALA A 402 11.88 -1.84 18.80
C ALA A 402 12.41 -2.87 19.83
N PRO A 403 12.05 -2.77 21.13
CA PRO A 403 12.63 -3.64 22.16
C PRO A 403 12.25 -5.13 22.04
N ASN A 404 11.13 -5.43 21.38
CA ASN A 404 10.62 -6.79 21.25
C ASN A 404 10.98 -7.49 19.93
N VAL A 405 11.80 -6.90 19.07
CA VAL A 405 12.13 -7.47 17.75
C VAL A 405 13.29 -8.45 17.82
N GLU A 406 13.20 -9.52 17.04
CA GLU A 406 14.26 -10.49 16.82
C GLU A 406 14.43 -10.73 15.32
N THR A 407 15.65 -10.59 14.81
CA THR A 407 15.94 -10.82 13.39
C THR A 407 15.89 -12.30 13.06
N THR A 408 15.17 -12.66 12.00
CA THR A 408 15.04 -14.05 11.51
C THR A 408 15.67 -14.26 10.14
N TRP A 409 16.06 -13.18 9.45
CA TRP A 409 16.77 -13.23 8.17
C TRP A 409 17.69 -12.01 7.99
N ASP A 410 18.93 -12.15 8.47
CA ASP A 410 19.94 -11.07 8.51
C ASP A 410 20.23 -10.46 7.14
N ASP A 411 20.29 -11.27 6.08
CA ASP A 411 20.52 -10.75 4.74
C ASP A 411 19.41 -9.79 4.30
N TYR A 412 18.15 -10.13 4.57
CA TYR A 412 17.05 -9.27 4.20
C TYR A 412 17.01 -7.99 5.05
N LEU A 413 17.49 -8.06 6.30
CA LEU A 413 17.68 -6.86 7.12
C LEU A 413 18.71 -5.90 6.48
N ARG A 414 19.79 -6.41 5.86
CA ARG A 414 20.72 -5.59 5.06
C ARG A 414 20.00 -4.89 3.91
N PHE A 415 19.12 -5.60 3.21
CA PHE A 415 18.30 -5.04 2.14
C PHE A 415 17.33 -3.94 2.64
N HIS A 416 16.74 -4.12 3.82
CA HIS A 416 15.91 -3.10 4.45
C HIS A 416 16.71 -1.81 4.71
N PHE A 417 17.92 -1.93 5.29
CA PHE A 417 18.76 -0.76 5.59
C PHE A 417 19.26 -0.03 4.35
N ILE A 418 19.75 -0.73 3.31
CA ILE A 418 20.21 -0.03 2.09
C ILE A 418 19.07 0.71 1.39
N ARG A 419 17.85 0.15 1.41
CA ARG A 419 16.64 0.80 0.91
C ARG A 419 16.32 2.08 1.70
N ARG A 420 16.46 2.04 3.03
CA ARG A 420 16.32 3.24 3.89
C ARG A 420 17.39 4.28 3.59
N GLY A 421 18.64 3.86 3.40
CA GLY A 421 19.74 4.75 3.02
C GLY A 421 19.49 5.46 1.69
N TYR A 422 19.07 4.72 0.67
CA TYR A 422 18.68 5.29 -0.63
C TYR A 422 17.53 6.28 -0.51
N LYS A 423 16.52 5.97 0.32
CA LYS A 423 15.42 6.90 0.60
C LYS A 423 15.87 8.16 1.33
N ALA A 424 16.78 8.06 2.29
CA ALA A 424 17.37 9.22 2.95
C ALA A 424 18.10 10.14 1.95
N LEU A 425 18.88 9.55 1.01
CA LEU A 425 19.51 10.31 -0.08
C LEU A 425 18.50 11.05 -0.95
N SER A 426 17.36 10.42 -1.27
CA SER A 426 16.30 11.09 -2.04
C SER A 426 15.77 12.37 -1.38
N LYS A 427 15.90 12.47 -0.06
CA LYS A 427 15.50 13.65 0.74
C LYS A 427 16.66 14.63 0.96
N GLY A 428 17.84 14.35 0.41
CA GLY A 428 19.06 15.12 0.62
C GLY A 428 19.77 14.83 1.94
N ASP A 429 19.31 13.86 2.74
CA ASP A 429 19.89 13.53 4.04
C ASP A 429 21.04 12.53 3.89
N ARG A 430 22.21 13.05 3.54
CA ARG A 430 23.44 12.25 3.40
C ARG A 430 23.89 11.61 4.70
N LYS A 431 23.67 12.28 5.85
CA LYS A 431 24.07 11.78 7.16
C LYS A 431 23.25 10.54 7.54
N ALA A 432 21.92 10.65 7.49
CA ALA A 432 21.06 9.51 7.73
C ALA A 432 21.32 8.38 6.72
N ALA A 433 21.56 8.73 5.45
CA ALA A 433 21.93 7.73 4.45
C ALA A 433 23.20 6.96 4.82
N ALA A 434 24.28 7.64 5.21
CA ALA A 434 25.52 6.98 5.58
C ALA A 434 25.36 6.03 6.79
N VAL A 435 24.54 6.39 7.78
CA VAL A 435 24.22 5.53 8.93
C VAL A 435 23.51 4.25 8.46
N GLU A 436 22.47 4.36 7.64
CA GLU A 436 21.75 3.19 7.14
C GLU A 436 22.63 2.32 6.22
N LEU A 437 23.55 2.92 5.45
CA LEU A 437 24.50 2.14 4.65
C LEU A 437 25.51 1.38 5.50
N GLN A 438 25.98 1.94 6.62
CA GLN A 438 26.81 1.19 7.57
C GLN A 438 26.05 -0.01 8.12
N ARG A 439 24.78 0.17 8.51
CA ARG A 439 23.91 -0.94 8.97
C ARG A 439 23.66 -1.99 7.89
N ALA A 440 23.63 -1.59 6.62
CA ALA A 440 23.50 -2.51 5.49
C ALA A 440 24.79 -3.31 5.17
N GLY A 441 25.92 -3.00 5.82
CA GLY A 441 27.23 -3.56 5.49
C GLY A 441 27.95 -2.84 4.34
N GLU A 442 27.44 -1.70 3.89
CA GLU A 442 27.95 -0.91 2.75
C GLU A 442 28.87 0.23 3.23
N ALA A 443 29.90 -0.11 4.02
CA ALA A 443 30.78 0.87 4.66
C ALA A 443 31.57 1.74 3.66
N ASP A 444 31.96 1.20 2.50
CA ASP A 444 32.63 1.98 1.45
C ASP A 444 31.71 3.04 0.85
N LEU A 445 30.48 2.68 0.50
CA LEU A 445 29.48 3.64 0.01
C LEU A 445 29.17 4.70 1.07
N ALA A 446 29.05 4.31 2.34
CA ALA A 446 28.84 5.25 3.44
C ALA A 446 29.98 6.27 3.55
N LYS A 447 31.25 5.82 3.45
CA LYS A 447 32.44 6.68 3.47
C LYS A 447 32.47 7.64 2.28
N ARG A 448 32.14 7.14 1.09
CA ARG A 448 32.13 7.92 -0.16
C ARG A 448 31.02 8.98 -0.23
N LEU A 449 29.98 8.88 0.61
CA LEU A 449 28.98 9.95 0.77
C LEU A 449 29.52 11.19 1.50
N GLY A 450 30.74 11.14 2.05
CA GLY A 450 31.43 12.31 2.62
C GLY A 450 30.96 12.70 4.01
N VAL A 451 30.34 11.80 4.75
CA VAL A 451 29.98 12.00 6.16
C VAL A 451 31.14 11.48 7.01
N GLN A 452 32.12 12.35 7.29
CA GLN A 452 33.11 12.05 8.35
C GLN A 452 32.36 11.98 9.69
N GLN A 453 32.75 10.99 10.53
CA GLN A 453 32.16 10.71 11.84
C GLN A 453 32.09 11.93 12.74
#